data_AF-A0A2N5KD07-F1
#
_entry.id   AF-A0A2N5KD07-F1
#
_cell.length_a   1.000
_cell.length_b   1.000
_cell.length_c   1.000
_cell.angle_alpha   90.00
_cell.angle_beta   90.00
_cell.angle_gamma   90.00
#
_symmetry.space_group_name_H-M   'P 1'
#
loop_
_entity.id
_entity.type
_entity.pdbx_description
1 polymer ?
#
loop_
_entity_poly.entity_id
_entity_poly.type
_entity_poly.pdbx_seq_one_letter_code
_entity_poly.pdbx_strand_id
1 'polypeptide(L)'
;MPSFESVSGPKTDKWLVRTVALLLISIGITLILSNGEQMKILGVLSALSIFIIDAYYSLAGRIRALYMADGAINLGLLATWLLLY
;
A
#
# COMPACT_ATOMS: atom_id res chain seq x y z
N MET A 1 5.09 5.27 -16.06
CA MET A 1 3.64 5.40 -16.34
C MET A 1 3.17 4.39 -17.37
N PRO A 2 3.72 4.34 -18.60
CA PRO A 2 3.23 3.41 -19.63
C PRO A 2 3.27 1.93 -19.19
N SER A 3 4.37 1.49 -18.57
CA SER A 3 4.52 0.14 -18.03
C SER A 3 3.64 -0.17 -16.81
N PHE A 4 3.23 0.85 -16.06
CA PHE A 4 2.36 0.67 -14.89
C PHE A 4 0.89 0.60 -15.31
N GLU A 5 0.48 1.47 -16.24
CA GLU A 5 -0.87 1.49 -16.80
C GLU A 5 -1.12 0.28 -17.70
N SER A 6 -0.09 -0.32 -18.31
CA SER A 6 -0.24 -1.58 -19.06
C SER A 6 -0.65 -2.76 -18.17
N VAL A 7 -0.39 -2.71 -16.86
CA VAL A 7 -0.77 -3.75 -15.89
C VAL A 7 -2.01 -3.35 -15.10
N SER A 8 -2.10 -2.10 -14.66
CA SER A 8 -3.15 -1.62 -13.75
C SER A 8 -4.35 -0.95 -14.44
N GLY A 9 -4.30 -0.85 -15.77
CA GLY A 9 -5.26 -0.10 -16.58
C GLY A 9 -4.98 1.41 -16.59
N PRO A 10 -5.66 2.15 -17.48
CA PRO A 10 -5.49 3.59 -17.62
C PRO A 10 -5.89 4.33 -16.33
N LYS A 11 -5.11 5.34 -15.94
CA LYS A 11 -5.40 6.18 -14.77
C LYS A 11 -5.75 7.59 -15.21
N THR A 12 -6.95 8.05 -14.84
CA THR A 12 -7.40 9.43 -15.07
C THR A 12 -6.53 10.41 -14.31
N ASP A 13 -6.30 10.14 -13.02
CA ASP A 13 -5.56 11.03 -12.11
C ASP A 13 -4.11 10.58 -11.92
N LYS A 14 -3.27 10.83 -12.93
CA LYS A 14 -1.83 10.48 -12.90
C LYS A 14 -1.06 11.18 -11.79
N TRP A 15 -1.47 12.39 -11.41
CA TRP A 15 -0.87 13.14 -10.31
C TRP A 15 -1.11 12.44 -8.98
N LEU A 16 -2.31 11.90 -8.75
CA LEU A 16 -2.67 11.19 -7.52
C LEU A 16 -1.79 9.96 -7.32
N VAL A 17 -1.57 9.17 -8.38
CA VAL A 17 -0.66 8.01 -8.35
C VAL A 17 0.75 8.40 -7.91
N ARG A 18 1.27 9.52 -8.42
CA ARG A 18 2.61 10.01 -8.07
C ARG A 18 2.66 10.53 -6.62
N THR A 19 1.64 11.23 -6.18
CA THR A 19 1.54 11.73 -4.80
C THR A 19 1.50 10.57 -3.81
N VAL A 20 0.67 9.55 -4.06
CA VAL A 20 0.62 8.35 -3.21
C VAL A 20 1.95 7.61 -3.24
N ALA A 21 2.60 7.48 -4.40
CA ALA A 21 3.93 6.87 -4.48
C ALA A 21 4.97 7.60 -3.63
N LEU A 22 5.04 8.93 -3.72
CA LEU A 22 5.96 9.75 -2.90
C LEU A 22 5.64 9.65 -1.40
N LEU A 23 4.36 9.60 -1.04
CA LEU A 23 3.92 9.40 0.34
C LEU A 23 4.38 8.03 0.87
N LEU A 24 4.16 6.96 0.12
CA LEU A 24 4.59 5.60 0.49
C LEU A 24 6.10 5.48 0.62
N ILE A 25 6.87 6.10 -0.29
CA ILE A 25 8.33 6.17 -0.20
C ILE A 25 8.75 6.88 1.09
N SER A 26 8.10 8.01 1.42
CA SER A 26 8.43 8.78 2.63
C SER A 26 8.15 7.98 3.91
N ILE A 27 7.02 7.28 3.95
CA ILE A 27 6.68 6.36 5.04
C ILE A 27 7.72 5.24 5.12
N GLY A 28 8.03 4.59 4.00
CA GLY A 28 8.99 3.48 3.94
C GLY A 28 10.38 3.88 4.43
N ILE A 29 10.91 5.03 3.98
CA ILE A 29 12.19 5.57 4.47
C ILE A 29 12.13 5.81 5.98
N THR A 30 11.04 6.37 6.49
CA THR A 30 10.87 6.62 7.93
C THR A 30 10.86 5.31 8.73
N LEU A 31 10.18 4.27 8.23
CA LEU A 31 10.15 2.96 8.87
C LEU A 31 11.51 2.25 8.86
N ILE A 32 12.33 2.45 7.81
CA ILE A 32 13.68 1.87 7.74
C ILE A 32 14.65 2.56 8.69
N LEU A 33 14.54 3.89 8.84
CA LEU A 33 15.50 4.70 9.58
C LEU A 33 15.14 4.91 11.06
N SER A 34 13.90 4.64 11.45
CA SER A 34 13.38 4.91 12.79
C SER A 34 13.11 3.63 13.59
N ASN A 35 13.03 3.76 14.91
CA ASN A 35 12.68 2.69 15.84
C ASN A 35 11.80 3.26 16.97
N GLY A 36 11.06 2.40 17.66
CA GLY A 36 10.25 2.77 18.83
C GLY A 36 8.74 2.67 18.59
N GLU A 37 7.96 3.01 19.61
CA GLU A 37 6.51 2.78 19.62
C GLU A 37 5.76 3.59 18.56
N GLN A 38 6.12 4.87 18.34
CA GLN A 38 5.47 5.68 17.31
C GLN A 38 5.73 5.13 15.90
N MET A 39 6.90 4.55 15.67
CA MET A 39 7.26 3.90 14.41
C MET A 39 6.41 2.64 14.19
N LYS A 40 6.17 1.83 15.23
CA LYS A 40 5.27 0.69 15.16
C LYS A 40 3.84 1.10 14.81
N ILE A 41 3.33 2.14 15.48
CA ILE A 41 2.00 2.70 15.23
C ILE A 41 1.89 3.19 13.77
N LEU A 42 2.90 3.92 13.28
CA LEU A 42 2.94 4.38 11.88
C LEU A 42 2.94 3.20 10.90
N GLY A 43 3.73 2.15 11.17
CA GLY A 43 3.77 0.94 10.35
C GLY A 43 2.40 0.26 10.27
N VAL A 44 1.76 0.04 11.42
CA VAL A 44 0.42 -0.59 11.48
C VAL A 44 -0.64 0.25 10.78
N LEU A 45 -0.72 1.56 11.08
CA LEU A 45 -1.75 2.43 10.51
C LEU A 45 -1.58 2.63 9.00
N SER A 46 -0.34 2.75 8.52
CA SER A 46 -0.07 2.87 7.08
C SER A 46 -0.42 1.58 6.34
N ALA A 47 0.00 0.41 6.83
CA ALA A 47 -0.34 -0.88 6.24
C ALA A 47 -1.86 -1.15 6.25
N LEU A 48 -2.55 -0.86 7.36
CA LEU A 48 -4.01 -0.98 7.44
C LEU A 48 -4.72 -0.07 6.42
N SER A 49 -4.25 1.17 6.25
CA SER A 49 -4.86 2.11 5.31
C SER A 49 -4.80 1.60 3.87
N ILE A 50 -3.64 1.05 3.47
CA ILE A 50 -3.45 0.48 2.13
C ILE A 50 -4.34 -0.76 1.96
N PHE A 51 -4.31 -1.69 2.94
CA PHE A 51 -5.13 -2.90 2.91
C PHE A 51 -6.63 -2.62 2.79
N ILE A 52 -7.16 -1.62 3.52
CA ILE A 52 -8.58 -1.25 3.45
C ILE A 52 -8.96 -0.78 2.05
N ILE A 53 -8.11 0.02 1.41
CA ILE A 53 -8.34 0.52 0.05
C ILE A 53 -8.26 -0.64 -0.96
N ASP A 54 -7.28 -1.54 -0.83
CA ASP A 54 -7.15 -2.71 -1.68
C ASP A 54 -8.37 -3.62 -1.56
N ALA A 55 -8.83 -3.90 -0.34
CA ALA A 55 -10.01 -4.69 -0.08
C ALA A 55 -11.27 -4.04 -0.68
N TYR A 56 -11.45 -2.73 -0.48
CA TYR A 56 -12.59 -2.00 -1.02
C TYR A 56 -12.66 -2.09 -2.55
N TYR A 57 -11.56 -1.81 -3.26
CA TYR A 57 -11.54 -1.86 -4.73
C TYR A 57 -11.53 -3.28 -5.29
N SER A 58 -10.98 -4.25 -4.56
CA SER A 58 -11.09 -5.68 -4.87
C SER A 58 -12.55 -6.17 -4.85
N LEU A 59 -13.33 -5.68 -3.89
CA LEU A 59 -14.75 -6.03 -3.77
C LEU A 59 -15.63 -5.26 -4.78
N ALA A 60 -15.23 -4.06 -5.21
CA ALA A 60 -15.98 -3.20 -6.13
C ALA A 60 -15.92 -3.59 -7.63
N GLY A 61 -15.09 -4.57 -8.02
CA GLY A 61 -15.39 -5.39 -9.20
C GLY A 61 -14.76 -5.07 -10.56
N ARG A 62 -13.85 -4.08 -10.71
CA ARG A 62 -13.29 -3.72 -12.04
C ARG A 62 -11.84 -4.15 -12.30
N ILE A 63 -11.02 -4.30 -11.27
CA ILE A 63 -9.57 -4.63 -11.35
C ILE A 63 -9.21 -5.69 -10.29
N ARG A 64 -10.15 -6.60 -9.98
CA ARG A 64 -10.14 -7.43 -8.76
C ARG A 64 -8.84 -8.22 -8.54
N ALA A 65 -8.27 -8.83 -9.58
CA ALA A 65 -7.11 -9.71 -9.43
C ALA A 65 -5.85 -8.98 -8.95
N LEU A 66 -5.56 -7.80 -9.51
CA LEU A 66 -4.37 -7.03 -9.12
C LEU A 66 -4.52 -6.49 -7.69
N TYR A 67 -5.69 -5.93 -7.34
CA TYR A 67 -5.96 -5.42 -5.99
C TYR A 67 -6.03 -6.54 -4.94
N MET A 68 -6.48 -7.76 -5.30
CA MET A 68 -6.42 -8.92 -4.40
C MET A 68 -4.98 -9.35 -4.12
N ALA A 69 -4.13 -9.41 -5.15
CA ALA A 69 -2.73 -9.75 -4.98
C ALA A 69 -2.00 -8.69 -4.12
N ASP A 70 -2.27 -7.40 -4.36
CA ASP A 70 -1.70 -6.30 -3.58
C ASP A 70 -2.17 -6.37 -2.12
N GLY A 71 -3.48 -6.54 -1.90
CA GLY A 71 -4.04 -6.71 -0.57
C GLY A 71 -3.47 -7.92 0.19
N ALA A 72 -3.21 -9.04 -0.49
CA ALA A 72 -2.60 -10.22 0.11
C ALA A 72 -1.14 -9.98 0.54
N ILE A 73 -0.36 -9.27 -0.29
CA ILE A 73 1.02 -8.88 0.04
C ILE A 73 1.02 -7.92 1.24
N ASN A 74 0.16 -6.90 1.22
CA ASN A 74 0.02 -5.95 2.32
C ASN A 74 -0.40 -6.64 3.63
N LEU A 75 -1.32 -7.60 3.56
CA LEU A 75 -1.72 -8.39 4.73
C LEU A 75 -0.56 -9.23 5.27
N GLY A 76 0.25 -9.85 4.39
CA GLY A 76 1.44 -10.60 4.79
C GLY A 76 2.49 -9.71 5.44
N LEU A 77 2.71 -8.51 4.91
CA LEU A 77 3.61 -7.52 5.52
C LEU A 77 3.11 -7.04 6.88
N LEU A 78 1.80 -6.75 7.00
CA LEU A 78 1.19 -6.38 8.28
C LEU A 78 1.33 -7.51 9.31
N ALA A 79 1.07 -8.75 8.92
CA ALA A 79 1.24 -9.91 9.81
C ALA A 79 2.71 -10.06 10.24
N THR A 80 3.65 -9.94 9.30
CA THR A 80 5.09 -9.98 9.59
C THR A 80 5.50 -8.87 10.55
N TRP A 81 4.97 -7.66 10.35
CA TRP A 81 5.23 -6.52 11.21
C TRP A 81 4.77 -6.77 12.64
N LEU A 82 3.53 -7.23 12.82
CA LEU A 82 2.95 -7.55 14.13
C LEU A 82 3.67 -8.71 14.85
N LEU A 83 4.32 -9.60 14.10
CA LEU A 83 5.08 -10.73 14.64
C LEU A 83 6.51 -10.35 15.02
N LEU A 84 7.14 -9.42 14.28
CA LEU A 84 8.54 -9.04 14.47
C LEU A 84 8.74 -7.81 15.39
N TYR A 85 7.71 -6.97 15.54
CA TYR A 85 7.75 -5.71 16.29
C TYR A 85 6.61 -5.61 17.30
#